data_AF-A0A4U5M956-F1
#
_entry.id   AF-A0A4U5M956-F1
#
_cell.length_a   1.000
_cell.length_b   1.000
_cell.length_c   1.000
_cell.angle_alpha   90.00
_cell.angle_beta   90.00
_cell.angle_gamma   90.00
#
_symmetry.space_group_name_H-M   'P 1'
#
loop_
_entity.id
_entity.type
_entity.pdbx_description
1 polymer ?
#
loop_
_entity_poly.entity_id
_entity_poly.type
_entity_poly.pdbx_seq_one_letter_code
_entity_poly.pdbx_strand_id
1 'polypeptide(L)'
;MRVGRLSLTFVVFAFAALCGSPTAASGTCEAAAEATKAWLIVMLVVPAIINLVSVALIVLTIVHVRRLKRITEAITSSTHWLTRTAVRVGIGPSAKKALLEYAKQKPELSKLVQVPK
;
A
#
# COMPACT_ATOMS: atom_id res chain seq x y z
N MET A 1 3.33 -13.00 0.76
CA MET A 1 4.00 -11.80 0.18
C MET A 1 5.31 -12.25 -0.48
N ARG A 2 5.30 -12.44 -1.81
CA ARG A 2 6.42 -13.00 -2.58
C ARG A 2 6.81 -12.01 -3.70
N VAL A 3 7.00 -10.74 -3.34
CA VAL A 3 7.22 -9.62 -4.28
C VAL A 3 8.71 -9.39 -4.58
N GLY A 4 9.63 -9.89 -3.74
CA GLY A 4 11.07 -9.64 -3.91
C GLY A 4 11.78 -10.48 -4.97
N ARG A 5 11.26 -11.67 -5.33
CA ARG A 5 11.93 -12.54 -6.31
C ARG A 5 11.77 -12.10 -7.76
N LEU A 6 10.64 -11.46 -8.10
CA LEU A 6 10.35 -11.08 -9.48
C LEU A 6 11.15 -9.86 -9.95
N SER A 7 11.40 -8.91 -9.05
CA SER A 7 12.15 -7.69 -9.37
C SER A 7 13.65 -7.97 -9.53
N LEU A 8 14.21 -8.84 -8.70
CA LEU A 8 15.62 -9.23 -8.81
C LEU A 8 15.90 -10.00 -10.11
N THR A 9 15.00 -10.93 -10.50
CA THR A 9 15.17 -11.69 -11.74
C THR A 9 15.00 -10.82 -12.98
N PHE A 10 14.10 -9.83 -12.97
CA PHE A 10 13.94 -8.89 -14.08
C PHE A 10 15.15 -7.97 -14.24
N VAL A 11 15.72 -7.48 -13.13
CA VAL A 11 16.94 -6.65 -13.17
C VAL A 11 18.13 -7.47 -13.69
N VAL A 12 18.29 -8.71 -13.22
CA VAL A 12 19.37 -9.60 -13.66
C VAL A 12 19.21 -10.01 -15.13
N PHE A 13 17.99 -10.30 -15.61
CA PHE A 13 17.74 -10.62 -17.02
C PHE A 13 17.94 -9.41 -17.94
N ALA A 14 17.52 -8.22 -17.52
CA ALA A 14 17.76 -6.98 -18.27
C ALA A 14 19.27 -6.66 -18.36
N PHE A 15 20.03 -6.93 -17.29
CA PHE A 15 21.48 -6.79 -17.25
C PHE A 15 22.20 -7.78 -18.18
N ALA A 16 21.79 -9.05 -18.14
CA ALA A 16 22.37 -10.08 -19.00
C ALA A 16 22.13 -9.79 -20.49
N ALA A 17 20.97 -9.22 -20.83
CA ALA A 17 20.65 -8.79 -22.19
C ALA A 17 21.48 -7.58 -22.67
N LEU A 18 21.93 -6.71 -21.76
CA LEU A 18 22.80 -5.56 -22.07
C LEU A 18 24.29 -5.94 -22.18
N CYS A 19 24.70 -7.11 -21.67
CA CYS A 19 26.09 -7.60 -21.73
C CYS A 19 26.49 -8.18 -23.11
N GLY A 20 25.59 -8.19 -24.09
CA GLY A 20 25.91 -8.56 -25.47
C GLY A 20 26.50 -7.40 -26.26
N SER A 21 27.69 -6.90 -25.92
CA SER A 21 28.45 -6.00 -26.82
C SER A 21 29.62 -6.74 -27.46
N PRO A 22 29.55 -7.07 -28.76
CA PRO A 22 30.63 -7.70 -29.51
C PRO A 22 31.52 -6.61 -30.10
N THR A 23 32.41 -6.00 -29.33
CA THR A 23 33.42 -5.08 -29.89
C THR A 23 34.75 -5.17 -29.17
N ALA A 24 35.39 -6.35 -29.23
CA ALA A 24 36.84 -6.42 -29.24
C ALA A 24 37.33 -6.12 -30.68
N ALA A 25 37.05 -4.92 -31.18
CA ALA A 25 37.58 -4.44 -32.46
C ALA A 25 38.81 -3.57 -32.16
N SER A 26 39.98 -4.17 -32.34
CA SER A 26 41.27 -3.57 -32.71
C SER A 26 41.44 -2.06 -32.40
N GLY A 27 41.52 -1.72 -31.11
CA GLY A 27 41.82 -0.37 -30.63
C GLY A 27 42.65 -0.45 -29.36
N THR A 28 43.51 0.54 -29.12
CA THR A 28 44.42 0.60 -27.97
C THR A 28 43.69 0.36 -26.64
N CYS A 29 44.38 -0.25 -25.67
CA CYS A 29 43.82 -0.62 -24.35
C CYS A 29 43.15 0.56 -23.61
N GLU A 30 43.55 1.78 -23.94
CA GLU A 30 43.02 3.03 -23.41
C GLU A 30 41.53 3.25 -23.79
N ALA A 31 41.16 2.97 -25.05
CA ALA A 31 39.79 3.13 -25.52
C ALA A 31 38.84 2.09 -24.89
N ALA A 32 39.32 0.87 -24.67
CA ALA A 32 38.58 -0.17 -23.97
C ALA A 32 38.41 0.14 -22.47
N ALA A 33 39.44 0.73 -21.84
CA ALA A 33 39.38 1.11 -20.43
C ALA A 33 38.33 2.21 -20.16
N GLU A 34 38.24 3.22 -21.01
CA GLU A 34 37.26 4.30 -20.87
C GLU A 34 35.81 3.80 -21.06
N ALA A 35 35.57 2.92 -22.03
CA ALA A 35 34.26 2.32 -22.23
C ALA A 35 33.82 1.48 -21.01
N THR A 36 34.74 0.76 -20.37
CA THR A 36 34.43 -0.13 -19.24
C THR A 36 34.17 0.64 -17.95
N LYS A 37 34.84 1.79 -17.73
CA LYS A 37 34.62 2.65 -16.55
C LYS A 37 33.19 3.15 -16.45
N ALA A 38 32.59 3.59 -17.55
CA ALA A 38 31.22 4.09 -17.56
C ALA A 38 30.21 3.00 -17.16
N TRP A 39 30.37 1.79 -17.71
CA TRP A 39 29.52 0.65 -17.35
C TRP A 39 29.69 0.24 -15.89
N LEU A 40 30.92 0.21 -15.37
CA LEU A 40 31.17 -0.08 -13.95
C LEU A 40 30.44 0.88 -13.01
N ILE A 41 30.45 2.18 -13.32
CA ILE A 41 29.75 3.19 -12.52
C ILE A 41 28.25 2.95 -12.55
N VAL A 42 27.67 2.73 -13.74
CA VAL A 42 26.23 2.45 -13.88
C VAL A 42 25.84 1.19 -13.09
N MET A 43 26.65 0.14 -13.18
CA MET A 43 26.35 -1.14 -12.54
C MET A 43 26.53 -1.14 -11.02
N LEU A 44 27.30 -0.20 -10.47
CA LEU A 44 27.46 -0.02 -9.03
C LEU A 44 26.44 0.97 -8.44
N VAL A 45 26.30 2.13 -9.09
CA VAL A 45 25.53 3.26 -8.56
C VAL A 45 24.02 3.02 -8.68
N VAL A 46 23.56 2.47 -9.80
CA VAL A 46 22.12 2.28 -10.03
C VAL A 46 21.52 1.28 -9.03
N PRO A 47 22.10 0.09 -8.78
CA PRO A 47 21.58 -0.81 -7.76
C PRO A 47 21.68 -0.25 -6.34
N ALA A 48 22.73 0.52 -6.03
CA ALA A 48 22.89 1.16 -4.72
C ALA A 48 21.77 2.18 -4.44
N ILE A 49 21.44 3.04 -5.42
CA ILE A 49 20.34 4.01 -5.30
C ILE A 49 19.01 3.28 -5.14
N ILE A 50 18.73 2.27 -5.97
CA ILE A 50 17.48 1.50 -5.90
C ILE A 50 17.35 0.84 -4.52
N ASN A 51 18.43 0.30 -3.97
CA ASN A 51 18.43 -0.31 -2.65
C ASN A 51 18.14 0.72 -1.54
N LEU A 52 18.78 1.90 -1.60
CA LEU A 52 18.52 2.99 -0.65
C LEU A 52 17.07 3.46 -0.69
N VAL A 53 16.50 3.64 -1.89
CA VAL A 53 15.09 4.01 -2.07
C VAL A 53 14.18 2.91 -1.53
N SER A 54 14.50 1.65 -1.79
CA SER A 54 13.74 0.51 -1.29
C SER A 54 13.70 0.48 0.24
N VAL A 55 14.85 0.68 0.90
CA VAL A 55 14.92 0.75 2.37
C VAL A 55 14.11 1.92 2.91
N ALA A 56 14.20 3.10 2.29
CA ALA A 56 13.42 4.28 2.70
C ALA A 56 11.91 4.03 2.62
N LEU A 57 11.42 3.41 1.53
CA LEU A 57 10.02 3.05 1.38
C LEU A 57 9.56 2.04 2.44
N ILE A 58 10.40 1.05 2.78
CA ILE A 58 10.09 0.09 3.84
C ILE A 58 9.95 0.79 5.19
N VAL A 59 10.86 1.71 5.53
CA VAL A 59 10.77 2.47 6.79
C VAL A 59 9.51 3.34 6.82
N LEU A 60 9.21 4.06 5.73
CA LEU A 60 8.02 4.89 5.62
C LEU A 60 6.73 4.08 5.77
N THR A 61 6.64 2.92 5.12
CA THR A 61 5.46 2.03 5.24
C THR A 61 5.29 1.52 6.66
N ILE A 62 6.37 1.10 7.35
CA ILE A 62 6.30 0.69 8.76
C ILE A 62 5.79 1.83 9.65
N VAL A 63 6.28 3.06 9.45
CA VAL A 63 5.83 4.23 10.22
C VAL A 63 4.34 4.51 9.97
N HIS A 64 3.89 4.48 8.71
CA HIS A 64 2.48 4.67 8.36
C HIS A 64 1.58 3.59 8.97
N VAL A 65 1.96 2.31 8.87
CA VAL A 65 1.20 1.20 9.46
C VAL A 65 1.12 1.33 10.98
N ARG A 66 2.23 1.68 11.66
CA ARG A 66 2.23 1.91 13.12
C ARG A 66 1.35 3.09 13.52
N ARG A 67 1.37 4.17 12.74
CA ARG A 67 0.54 5.35 12.99
C ARG A 67 -0.94 5.02 12.81
N LEU A 68 -1.29 4.35 11.71
CA LEU A 68 -2.66 3.90 11.44
C LEU A 68 -3.15 2.95 12.51
N LYS A 69 -2.34 1.96 12.92
CA LYS A 69 -2.72 1.02 13.98
C LYS A 69 -3.08 1.74 15.29
N ARG A 70 -2.27 2.70 15.75
CA ARG A 70 -2.59 3.50 16.95
C ARG A 70 -3.88 4.28 16.82
N ILE A 71 -4.10 4.90 15.66
CA ILE A 71 -5.32 5.67 15.40
C ILE A 71 -6.53 4.73 15.35
N THR A 72 -6.42 3.60 14.66
CA THR A 72 -7.47 2.59 14.58
C THR A 72 -7.82 2.03 15.95
N GLU A 73 -6.84 1.69 16.79
CA GLU A 73 -7.09 1.23 18.16
C GLU A 73 -7.83 2.29 19.00
N ALA A 74 -7.43 3.56 18.88
CA ALA A 74 -8.12 4.67 19.55
C ALA A 74 -9.56 4.87 19.05
N ILE A 75 -9.78 4.76 17.73
CA ILE A 75 -11.12 4.83 17.13
C ILE A 75 -11.95 3.64 17.60
N THR A 76 -11.45 2.42 17.50
CA THR A 76 -12.16 1.21 17.93
C THR A 76 -12.56 1.29 19.40
N SER A 77 -11.66 1.74 20.28
CA SER A 77 -11.96 1.95 21.70
C SER A 77 -13.06 3.00 21.91
N SER A 78 -12.95 4.14 21.22
CA SER A 78 -13.93 5.22 21.31
C SER A 78 -15.30 4.81 20.77
N THR A 79 -15.33 4.12 19.63
CA THR A 79 -16.55 3.57 19.02
C THR A 79 -17.17 2.51 19.92
N HIS A 80 -16.38 1.62 20.53
CA HIS A 80 -16.91 0.62 21.47
C HIS A 80 -17.60 1.29 22.67
N TRP A 81 -17.01 2.33 23.25
CA TRP A 81 -17.63 3.09 24.34
C TRP A 81 -18.88 3.83 23.87
N LEU A 82 -18.83 4.48 22.71
CA LEU A 82 -19.96 5.18 22.11
C LEU A 82 -21.13 4.24 21.83
N THR A 83 -20.87 3.06 21.25
CA THR A 83 -21.88 2.03 21.00
C THR A 83 -22.48 1.53 22.31
N ARG A 84 -21.66 1.25 23.32
CA ARG A 84 -22.16 0.83 24.64
C ARG A 84 -23.04 1.90 25.28
N THR A 85 -22.65 3.17 25.18
CA THR A 85 -23.45 4.28 25.68
C THR A 85 -24.73 4.44 24.86
N ALA A 86 -24.68 4.37 23.53
CA ALA A 86 -25.85 4.45 22.65
C ALA A 86 -26.89 3.37 22.95
N VAL A 87 -26.44 2.14 23.23
CA VAL A 87 -27.32 1.04 23.67
C VAL A 87 -27.94 1.37 25.03
N ARG A 88 -27.14 1.85 26.00
CA ARG A 88 -27.61 2.21 27.35
C ARG A 88 -28.58 3.39 27.36
N VAL A 89 -28.33 4.42 26.55
CA VAL A 89 -29.18 5.61 26.46
C VAL A 89 -30.39 5.40 25.54
N GLY A 90 -30.61 4.17 25.05
CA GLY A 90 -31.81 3.84 24.28
C GLY A 90 -31.85 4.49 22.89
N ILE A 91 -30.70 4.78 22.28
CA ILE A 91 -30.63 5.27 20.89
C ILE A 91 -31.28 4.25 19.94
N GLY A 92 -31.20 2.94 20.23
CA GLY A 92 -31.87 1.89 19.43
C GLY A 92 -33.39 2.09 19.32
N PRO A 93 -34.14 2.13 20.45
CA PRO A 93 -35.56 2.48 20.46
C PRO A 93 -35.89 3.84 19.82
N SER A 94 -35.08 4.87 20.10
CA SER A 94 -35.28 6.20 19.53
C SER A 94 -35.08 6.22 18.01
N ALA A 95 -34.04 5.55 17.51
CA ALA A 95 -33.76 5.42 16.08
C ALA A 95 -34.83 4.57 15.38
N LYS A 96 -35.29 3.48 16.01
CA LYS A 96 -36.42 2.67 15.50
C LYS A 96 -37.69 3.52 15.38
N LYS A 97 -37.98 4.38 16.37
CA LYS A 97 -39.12 5.29 16.36
C LYS A 97 -38.99 6.32 15.23
N ALA A 98 -37.83 6.96 15.08
CA ALA A 98 -37.57 7.92 14.00
C ALA A 98 -37.65 7.27 12.60
N LEU A 99 -37.15 6.04 12.44
CA LEU A 99 -37.26 5.28 11.19
C LEU A 99 -38.71 4.92 10.86
N LEU A 100 -39.50 4.53 11.85
CA LEU A 100 -40.93 4.27 11.66
C LEU A 100 -41.70 5.54 11.32
N GLU A 101 -41.36 6.66 11.95
CA GLU A 101 -41.96 7.97 11.69
C GLU A 101 -41.64 8.49 10.28
N TYR A 102 -40.40 8.32 9.83
CA TYR A 102 -39.98 8.63 8.46
C TYR A 102 -40.61 7.70 7.42
N ALA A 103 -40.70 6.39 7.72
CA ALA A 103 -41.35 5.42 6.83
C ALA A 103 -42.86 5.66 6.70
N LYS A 104 -43.52 6.22 7.72
CA LYS A 104 -44.93 6.66 7.61
C LYS A 104 -45.12 7.83 6.67
N GLN A 105 -44.13 8.71 6.53
CA GLN A 105 -44.18 9.85 5.59
C GLN A 105 -44.00 9.42 4.13
N LYS A 106 -43.48 8.21 3.87
CA LYS A 106 -43.28 7.69 2.50
C LYS A 106 -44.02 6.37 2.28
N PRO A 107 -45.11 6.36 1.49
CA PRO A 107 -45.95 5.17 1.32
C PRO A 107 -45.19 3.98 0.72
N GLU A 108 -44.14 4.22 -0.06
CA GLU A 108 -43.30 3.17 -0.65
C GLU A 108 -42.46 2.38 0.36
N LEU A 109 -42.02 3.04 1.45
CA LEU A 109 -41.21 2.39 2.50
C LEU A 109 -42.06 1.65 3.53
N SER A 110 -43.34 2.03 3.69
CA SER A 110 -44.25 1.44 4.68
C SER A 110 -44.42 -0.08 4.52
N LYS A 111 -44.33 -0.60 3.28
CA LYS A 111 -44.43 -2.03 2.97
C LYS A 111 -43.20 -2.84 3.38
N LEU A 112 -42.04 -2.19 3.52
CA LEU A 112 -40.75 -2.82 3.79
C LEU A 112 -40.41 -2.87 5.29
N VAL A 113 -41.08 -2.06 6.11
CA VAL A 113 -40.90 -2.03 7.56
C VAL A 113 -41.85 -3.02 8.25
N GLN A 114 -41.79 -4.29 7.87
CA GLN A 114 -42.41 -5.35 8.68
C GLN A 114 -41.46 -5.70 9.82
N VAL A 115 -41.79 -5.24 11.03
CA VAL A 115 -41.06 -5.58 12.24
C VAL A 115 -41.36 -7.06 12.55
N PRO A 116 -40.35 -7.97 12.63
CA PRO A 116 -40.59 -9.32 13.12
C PRO A 116 -41.13 -9.24 14.55
N LYS A 117 -42.21 -9.97 14.82
CA LYS A 117 -42.88 -10.06 16.13
C LYS A 117 -41.96 -10.63 17.19
#